data_AF-A0A1V5Q5J3-F1
#
_entry.id   AF-A0A1V5Q5J3-F1
#
_cell.length_a   1.000
_cell.length_b   1.000
_cell.length_c   1.000
_cell.angle_alpha   90.00
_cell.angle_beta   90.00
_cell.angle_gamma   90.00
#
_symmetry.space_group_name_H-M   'P 1'
#
loop_
_entity.id
_entity.type
_entity.pdbx_description
1 polymer ?
#
loop_
_entity_poly.entity_id
_entity_poly.type
_entity_poly.pdbx_seq_one_letter_code
_entity_poly.pdbx_strand_id
1 'polypeptide(L)'
;MAQDPEVPSEVDELEPSADVEVRTAQGVRPGTDANVAVQLIVGVLGTLAVFFLVSPLKGTRFDYLWALIRNRGPIQYIELFMAFMVAAQVLLKIRILRTQLRVMAESPIDTNVDLNDDVQIQDLRKQIVGHPLFSQSVVLSRMDRLLAMWLEQKDVARISNWAGAESARDTSSSDSSYALSRVLIWAIPILGFIGTVQGLGSAVSGFSNFLAGAAELTQIKEAIANVTIGLGVAFDTTFLALMLVTFLMFPLSALQRREENLFVEIDIYLDDNVISRFPSPESKPIVIENLEDSIEAAFRRYIPDPDRYDEVFTRSIERAAGTVEEKFATLIKNYEVALRDLGGRLSTSLGTVGDSMENAMKRVAGDVRQQGEELLALRQQMAEEEVERLKVALADINSVAEKVAEEYRRNAEGIQTATRDSAEKSLTAAAELAKRVEEVTRLASGIQDLLRIEQAVEKGLTGIASATEFQATLQELRQHLQTTDAFCSRLSKPRVITLREEIR
;
A
#
# COMPACT_ATOMS: atom_id res chain seq x y z
N MET A 1 12.36 -83.47 -60.77
CA MET A 1 11.52 -82.50 -61.51
C MET A 1 10.49 -81.99 -60.51
N ALA A 2 10.52 -80.68 -60.24
CA ALA A 2 9.56 -79.87 -59.47
C ALA A 2 9.37 -80.17 -57.97
N GLN A 3 9.68 -79.20 -57.10
CA GLN A 3 8.67 -78.28 -56.54
C GLN A 3 9.34 -77.21 -55.64
N ASP A 4 9.06 -75.94 -55.96
CA ASP A 4 9.38 -74.75 -55.16
C ASP A 4 8.75 -74.82 -53.75
N PRO A 5 9.41 -74.30 -52.70
CA PRO A 5 8.73 -73.96 -51.46
C PRO A 5 8.25 -72.50 -51.48
N GLU A 6 7.01 -72.34 -51.01
CA GLU A 6 6.23 -71.12 -50.87
C GLU A 6 6.97 -69.98 -50.14
N VAL A 7 6.75 -68.76 -50.64
CA VAL A 7 7.03 -67.49 -49.97
C VAL A 7 5.91 -67.22 -48.95
N PRO A 8 6.19 -67.00 -47.66
CA PRO A 8 5.24 -66.35 -46.77
C PRO A 8 5.32 -64.84 -46.96
N SER A 9 4.18 -64.26 -47.32
CA SER A 9 3.89 -62.83 -47.32
C SER A 9 3.73 -62.33 -45.89
N GLU A 10 4.64 -61.48 -45.41
CA GLU A 10 4.38 -60.54 -44.32
C GLU A 10 5.29 -59.33 -44.53
N VAL A 11 4.72 -58.30 -45.16
CA VAL A 11 5.24 -56.95 -45.07
C VAL A 11 4.94 -56.51 -43.65
N ASP A 12 5.95 -56.54 -42.79
CA ASP A 12 5.88 -55.91 -41.48
C ASP A 12 5.78 -54.41 -41.74
N GLU A 13 4.55 -53.93 -41.75
CA GLU A 13 4.18 -52.52 -41.86
C GLU A 13 4.72 -51.85 -40.59
N LEU A 14 5.98 -51.38 -40.67
CA LEU A 14 6.57 -50.51 -39.66
C LEU A 14 5.69 -49.26 -39.56
N GLU A 15 4.72 -49.29 -38.64
CA GLU A 15 4.01 -48.10 -38.22
C GLU A 15 5.06 -47.04 -37.87
N PRO A 16 5.05 -45.86 -38.52
CA PRO A 16 5.91 -44.77 -38.11
C PRO A 16 5.48 -44.39 -36.70
N SER A 17 6.40 -44.55 -35.73
CA SER A 17 6.18 -44.17 -34.35
C SER A 17 5.70 -42.72 -34.28
N ALA A 18 4.41 -42.53 -34.01
CA ALA A 18 3.75 -41.23 -33.92
C ALA A 18 4.35 -40.31 -32.82
N ASP A 19 5.27 -40.83 -32.00
CA ASP A 19 5.96 -40.11 -30.94
C ASP A 19 7.13 -39.22 -31.42
N VAL A 20 7.61 -39.40 -32.64
CA VAL A 20 8.74 -38.59 -33.18
C VAL A 20 8.26 -37.41 -34.02
N GLU A 21 7.08 -37.49 -34.63
CA GLU A 21 6.57 -36.48 -35.58
C GLU A 21 5.69 -35.37 -34.98
N VAL A 22 5.43 -35.40 -33.66
CA VAL A 22 4.54 -34.43 -32.98
C VAL A 22 5.25 -33.55 -31.94
N ARG A 23 6.58 -33.60 -31.85
CA ARG A 23 7.35 -32.65 -31.00
C ARG A 23 7.64 -31.30 -31.67
N THR A 24 7.35 -31.17 -32.95
CA THR A 24 7.52 -29.94 -33.76
C THR A 24 6.39 -28.92 -33.60
N ALA A 25 5.35 -29.20 -32.80
CA ALA A 25 4.17 -28.34 -32.65
C ALA A 25 4.01 -27.66 -31.27
N GLN A 26 4.84 -27.94 -30.26
CA GLN A 26 4.83 -27.17 -29.00
C GLN A 26 5.92 -26.09 -29.03
N GLY A 27 5.55 -24.96 -29.62
CA GLY A 27 6.33 -23.73 -29.70
C GLY A 27 6.58 -23.08 -28.34
N VAL A 28 7.36 -23.73 -27.48
CA VAL A 28 8.00 -23.02 -26.36
C VAL A 28 9.11 -22.19 -26.99
N ARG A 29 8.94 -20.87 -27.06
CA ARG A 29 10.06 -19.96 -27.30
C ARG A 29 10.83 -19.87 -25.99
N PRO A 30 12.03 -20.48 -25.88
CA PRO A 30 12.80 -20.36 -24.66
C PRO A 30 13.10 -18.87 -24.43
N GLY A 31 12.75 -18.40 -23.25
CA GLY A 31 13.08 -17.07 -22.77
C GLY A 31 13.91 -17.16 -21.50
N THR A 32 14.24 -15.99 -20.96
CA THR A 32 14.98 -15.87 -19.70
C THR A 32 14.05 -15.58 -18.52
N ASP A 33 12.75 -15.76 -18.68
CA ASP A 33 11.77 -15.43 -17.65
C ASP A 33 11.93 -16.29 -16.40
N ALA A 34 11.89 -15.64 -15.24
CA ALA A 34 11.86 -16.31 -13.97
C ALA A 34 10.42 -16.46 -13.49
N ASN A 35 10.06 -17.65 -13.03
CA ASN A 35 8.69 -17.96 -12.63
C ASN A 35 8.28 -17.16 -11.38
N VAL A 36 7.27 -16.30 -11.51
CA VAL A 36 6.76 -15.44 -10.43
C VAL A 36 6.16 -16.25 -9.27
N ALA A 37 5.54 -17.39 -9.53
CA ALA A 37 5.01 -18.25 -8.47
C ALA A 37 6.14 -18.81 -7.58
N VAL A 38 7.28 -19.17 -8.19
CA VAL A 38 8.47 -19.60 -7.44
C VAL A 38 9.01 -18.43 -6.61
N GLN A 39 9.04 -17.22 -7.16
CA GLN A 39 9.44 -16.03 -6.41
C GLN A 39 8.53 -15.81 -5.19
N LEU A 40 7.21 -15.96 -5.35
CA LEU A 40 6.23 -15.81 -4.26
C LEU A 40 6.46 -16.82 -3.15
N ILE A 41 6.64 -18.08 -3.51
CA ILE A 41 6.92 -19.15 -2.56
C ILE A 41 8.23 -18.87 -1.82
N VAL A 42 9.29 -18.50 -2.53
CA VAL A 42 10.59 -18.14 -1.91
C VAL A 42 10.46 -16.89 -1.06
N GLY A 43 9.64 -15.91 -1.43
CA GLY A 43 9.31 -14.74 -0.64
C GLY A 43 8.72 -15.12 0.72
N VAL A 44 7.67 -15.93 0.73
CA VAL A 44 7.01 -16.40 1.95
C VAL A 44 7.96 -17.24 2.80
N LEU A 45 8.59 -18.24 2.20
CA LEU A 45 9.50 -19.15 2.90
C LEU A 45 10.74 -18.41 3.43
N GLY A 46 11.27 -17.45 2.68
CA GLY A 46 12.40 -16.62 3.09
C GLY A 46 12.08 -15.76 4.31
N THR A 47 10.92 -15.09 4.30
CA THR A 47 10.46 -14.31 5.46
C THR A 47 10.25 -15.18 6.69
N LEU A 48 9.61 -16.34 6.54
CA LEU A 48 9.42 -17.30 7.63
C LEU A 48 10.78 -17.84 8.14
N ALA A 49 11.69 -18.18 7.23
CA ALA A 49 13.01 -18.67 7.58
C ALA A 49 13.77 -17.63 8.42
N VAL A 50 13.79 -16.36 7.99
CA VAL A 50 14.42 -15.28 8.77
C VAL A 50 13.75 -15.09 10.12
N PHE A 51 12.41 -15.14 10.17
CA PHE A 51 11.66 -15.04 11.42
C PHE A 51 12.09 -16.09 12.46
N PHE A 52 12.29 -17.34 12.02
CA PHE A 52 12.74 -18.41 12.91
C PHE A 52 14.26 -18.36 13.19
N LEU A 53 15.09 -18.08 12.17
CA LEU A 53 16.55 -18.04 12.27
C LEU A 53 17.04 -16.97 13.24
N VAL A 54 16.30 -15.87 13.34
CA VAL A 54 16.64 -14.74 14.21
C VAL A 54 16.20 -14.99 15.65
N SER A 55 15.23 -15.88 15.90
CA SER A 55 14.74 -16.23 17.24
C SER A 55 15.82 -16.55 18.30
N PRO A 56 16.86 -17.37 18.01
CA PRO A 56 17.92 -17.67 18.98
C PRO A 56 18.86 -16.49 19.28
N LEU A 57 18.79 -15.39 18.52
CA LEU A 57 19.66 -14.22 18.71
C LEU A 57 19.22 -13.34 19.90
N LYS A 58 18.05 -13.59 20.47
CA LYS A 58 17.52 -12.85 21.63
C LYS A 58 18.48 -12.96 22.81
N GLY A 59 18.88 -11.81 23.38
CA GLY A 59 19.80 -11.74 24.53
C GLY A 59 21.27 -12.00 24.18
N THR A 60 21.62 -12.13 22.90
CA THR A 60 23.02 -12.20 22.44
C THR A 60 23.55 -10.81 22.06
N ARG A 61 24.81 -10.71 21.64
CA ARG A 61 25.38 -9.48 21.04
C ARG A 61 24.61 -8.95 19.81
N PHE A 62 23.74 -9.78 19.22
CA PHE A 62 22.92 -9.44 18.06
C PHE A 62 21.44 -9.22 18.41
N ASP A 63 21.13 -8.91 19.68
CA ASP A 63 19.76 -8.65 20.13
C ASP A 63 19.07 -7.53 19.33
N TYR A 64 19.83 -6.53 18.88
CA TYR A 64 19.30 -5.50 17.98
C TYR A 64 18.75 -6.07 16.67
N LEU A 65 19.42 -7.05 16.05
CA LEU A 65 18.93 -7.68 14.82
C LEU A 65 17.64 -8.48 15.09
N TRP A 66 17.54 -9.10 16.25
CA TRP A 66 16.31 -9.75 16.69
C TRP A 66 15.16 -8.76 16.89
N ALA A 67 15.42 -7.66 17.60
CA ALA A 67 14.45 -6.60 17.81
C ALA A 67 14.02 -5.97 16.47
N LEU A 68 14.98 -5.71 15.58
CA LEU A 68 14.81 -5.13 14.25
C LEU A 68 14.00 -6.01 13.31
N ILE A 69 13.86 -7.31 13.53
CA ILE A 69 13.10 -8.17 12.61
C ILE A 69 11.77 -8.58 13.23
N ARG A 70 11.71 -8.73 14.55
CA ARG A 70 10.57 -9.35 15.24
C ARG A 70 9.75 -8.38 16.09
N ASN A 71 10.34 -7.29 16.55
CA ASN A 71 9.78 -6.46 17.62
C ASN A 71 9.39 -5.03 17.17
N ARG A 72 9.57 -4.65 15.90
CA ARG A 72 9.19 -3.30 15.42
C ARG A 72 7.88 -3.22 14.64
N GLY A 73 7.21 -4.35 14.41
CA GLY A 73 5.86 -4.40 13.86
C GLY A 73 5.73 -5.13 12.51
N PRO A 74 4.53 -5.10 11.90
CA PRO A 74 4.19 -5.94 10.75
C PRO A 74 4.85 -5.50 9.45
N ILE A 75 5.20 -4.22 9.31
CA ILE A 75 5.78 -3.65 8.08
C ILE A 75 7.09 -4.33 7.71
N GLN A 76 7.89 -4.72 8.70
CA GLN A 76 9.16 -5.41 8.50
C GLN A 76 9.00 -6.76 7.80
N TYR A 77 7.91 -7.49 8.08
CA TYR A 77 7.64 -8.75 7.41
C TYR A 77 7.26 -8.55 5.95
N ILE A 78 6.56 -7.45 5.63
CA ILE A 78 6.21 -7.08 4.26
C ILE A 78 7.47 -6.67 3.49
N GLU A 79 8.34 -5.84 4.10
CA GLU A 79 9.63 -5.46 3.51
C GLU A 79 10.51 -6.69 3.24
N LEU A 80 10.63 -7.60 4.20
CA LEU A 80 11.38 -8.85 4.03
C LEU A 80 10.78 -9.73 2.94
N PHE A 81 9.45 -9.84 2.86
CA PHE A 81 8.78 -10.60 1.81
C PHE A 81 9.10 -10.04 0.42
N MET A 82 8.99 -8.73 0.24
CA MET A 82 9.35 -8.07 -1.03
C MET A 82 10.85 -8.22 -1.34
N ALA A 83 11.71 -8.14 -0.32
CA ALA A 83 13.14 -8.33 -0.48
C ALA A 83 13.49 -9.76 -0.95
N PHE A 84 12.86 -10.78 -0.36
CA PHE A 84 13.08 -12.18 -0.74
C PHE A 84 12.52 -12.52 -2.12
N MET A 85 11.40 -11.89 -2.52
CA MET A 85 10.90 -11.96 -3.91
C MET A 85 11.95 -11.49 -4.91
N VAL A 86 12.53 -10.31 -4.69
CA VAL A 86 13.57 -9.75 -5.57
C VAL A 86 14.85 -10.59 -5.52
N ALA A 87 15.26 -11.07 -4.34
CA ALA A 87 16.39 -11.96 -4.21
C ALA A 87 16.16 -13.29 -4.97
N ALA A 88 14.94 -13.82 -4.95
CA ALA A 88 14.58 -15.01 -5.71
C ALA A 88 14.69 -14.77 -7.23
N GLN A 89 14.16 -13.65 -7.74
CA GLN A 89 14.35 -13.23 -9.14
C GLN A 89 15.83 -13.26 -9.51
N VAL A 90 16.68 -12.59 -8.72
CA VAL A 90 18.12 -12.52 -8.96
C VAL A 90 18.75 -13.91 -9.00
N LEU A 91 18.46 -14.78 -8.04
CA LEU A 91 19.02 -16.13 -7.98
C LEU A 91 18.55 -17.02 -9.14
N LEU A 92 17.28 -16.93 -9.52
CA LEU A 92 16.70 -17.69 -10.63
C LEU A 92 17.32 -17.25 -11.96
N LYS A 93 17.34 -15.94 -12.23
CA LYS A 93 17.94 -15.36 -13.44
C LYS A 93 19.44 -15.68 -13.53
N ILE A 94 20.20 -15.62 -12.44
CA ILE A 94 21.62 -16.05 -12.44
C ILE A 94 21.77 -17.50 -12.92
N ARG A 95 20.90 -18.42 -12.48
CA ARG A 95 20.95 -19.81 -12.94
C ARG A 95 20.61 -19.93 -14.42
N ILE A 96 19.55 -19.25 -14.87
CA ILE A 96 19.12 -19.26 -16.27
C ILE A 96 20.24 -18.73 -17.18
N LEU A 97 20.79 -17.55 -16.86
CA LEU A 97 21.89 -16.95 -17.64
C LEU A 97 23.13 -17.83 -17.69
N ARG A 98 23.50 -18.49 -16.57
CA ARG A 98 24.62 -19.44 -16.57
C ARG A 98 24.39 -20.61 -17.51
N THR A 99 23.16 -21.10 -17.62
CA THR A 99 22.82 -22.15 -18.58
C THR A 99 22.95 -21.63 -20.01
N GLN A 100 22.46 -20.42 -20.32
CA GLN A 100 22.60 -19.82 -21.66
C GLN A 100 24.08 -19.64 -22.06
N LEU A 101 24.88 -19.06 -21.16
CA LEU A 101 26.32 -18.86 -21.38
C LEU A 101 27.07 -20.17 -21.59
N ARG A 102 26.69 -21.24 -20.88
CA ARG A 102 27.30 -22.57 -21.08
C ARG A 102 27.03 -23.08 -22.50
N VAL A 103 25.79 -22.99 -22.97
CA VAL A 103 25.43 -23.44 -24.32
C VAL A 103 26.16 -22.62 -25.39
N MET A 104 26.31 -21.31 -25.19
CA MET A 104 27.11 -20.47 -26.10
C MET A 104 28.60 -20.83 -26.08
N ALA A 105 29.16 -21.09 -24.89
CA ALA A 105 30.58 -21.45 -24.75
C ALA A 105 30.92 -22.81 -25.38
N GLU A 106 29.96 -23.74 -25.44
CA GLU A 106 30.13 -25.03 -26.11
C GLU A 106 30.11 -24.91 -27.65
N SER A 107 29.82 -23.72 -28.21
CA SER A 107 29.66 -23.40 -29.64
C SER A 107 28.76 -24.41 -30.37
N PRO A 108 27.45 -24.14 -30.49
CA PRO A 108 26.49 -25.11 -31.00
C PRO A 108 26.59 -25.40 -32.51
N ILE A 109 27.49 -24.74 -33.24
CA ILE A 109 27.74 -24.97 -34.67
C ILE A 109 29.15 -25.53 -34.84
N ASP A 110 29.27 -26.65 -35.55
CA ASP A 110 30.52 -27.06 -36.16
C ASP A 110 30.82 -26.12 -37.34
N THR A 111 31.90 -25.34 -37.25
CA THR A 111 32.32 -24.39 -38.27
C THR A 111 32.59 -25.05 -39.63
N ASN A 112 32.74 -26.38 -39.68
CA ASN A 112 33.00 -27.12 -40.92
C ASN A 112 31.74 -27.42 -41.75
N VAL A 113 30.53 -27.15 -41.25
CA VAL A 113 29.28 -27.43 -41.99
C VAL A 113 29.14 -26.49 -43.20
N ASP A 114 28.86 -27.02 -44.39
CA ASP A 114 28.59 -26.20 -45.57
C ASP A 114 27.12 -25.73 -45.58
N LEU A 115 26.89 -24.42 -45.39
CA LEU A 115 25.54 -23.83 -45.42
C LEU A 115 24.99 -23.64 -46.84
N ASN A 116 25.72 -24.05 -47.88
CA ASN A 116 25.23 -24.15 -49.25
C ASN A 116 24.50 -25.48 -49.51
N ASP A 117 24.75 -26.50 -48.69
CA ASP A 117 24.19 -27.85 -48.86
C ASP A 117 22.97 -28.06 -47.94
N ASP A 118 21.80 -28.16 -48.54
CA ASP A 118 20.53 -28.33 -47.84
C ASP A 118 20.47 -29.59 -46.98
N VAL A 119 21.18 -30.67 -47.37
CA VAL A 119 21.22 -31.92 -46.59
C VAL A 119 22.01 -31.70 -45.30
N GLN A 120 23.17 -31.05 -45.40
CA GLN A 120 24.00 -30.72 -44.25
C GLN A 120 23.29 -29.76 -43.29
N ILE A 121 22.54 -28.78 -43.82
CA ILE A 121 21.73 -27.88 -43.00
C ILE A 121 20.63 -28.65 -42.27
N GLN A 122 19.95 -29.60 -42.92
CA GLN A 122 18.94 -30.43 -42.26
C GLN A 122 19.53 -31.30 -41.15
N ASP A 123 20.71 -31.87 -41.36
CA ASP A 123 21.38 -32.69 -40.34
C ASP A 123 21.88 -31.83 -39.16
N LEU A 124 22.40 -30.63 -39.42
CA LEU A 124 22.72 -29.66 -38.38
C LEU A 124 21.48 -29.31 -37.55
N ARG A 125 20.33 -29.05 -38.19
CA ARG A 125 19.06 -28.80 -37.48
C ARG A 125 18.66 -29.98 -36.58
N LYS A 126 18.79 -31.23 -37.06
CA LYS A 126 18.51 -32.43 -36.23
C LYS A 126 19.43 -32.48 -35.02
N GLN A 127 20.72 -32.16 -35.16
CA GLN A 127 21.66 -32.10 -34.04
C GLN A 127 21.28 -31.02 -33.02
N ILE A 128 20.90 -29.82 -33.49
CA ILE A 128 20.46 -28.71 -32.65
C ILE A 128 19.21 -29.07 -31.85
N VAL A 129 18.19 -29.63 -32.51
CA VAL A 129 16.93 -30.04 -31.87
C VAL A 129 17.15 -31.22 -30.93
N GLY A 130 18.10 -32.10 -31.23
CA GLY A 130 18.50 -33.22 -30.38
C GLY A 130 19.28 -32.82 -29.12
N HIS A 131 19.73 -31.57 -29.02
CA HIS A 131 20.48 -31.09 -27.87
C HIS A 131 19.61 -31.08 -26.59
N PRO A 132 20.09 -31.61 -25.44
CA PRO A 132 19.29 -31.75 -24.22
C PRO A 132 18.77 -30.42 -23.66
N LEU A 133 19.43 -29.30 -23.99
CA LEU A 133 19.04 -27.95 -23.58
C LEU A 133 18.29 -27.16 -24.66
N PHE A 134 17.90 -27.77 -25.78
CA PHE A 134 17.22 -27.09 -26.88
C PHE A 134 15.98 -26.30 -26.42
N SER A 135 15.13 -26.93 -25.60
CA SER A 135 13.88 -26.32 -25.13
C SER A 135 14.07 -25.15 -24.17
N GLN A 136 15.29 -24.93 -23.66
CA GLN A 136 15.62 -23.86 -22.72
C GLN A 136 16.57 -22.83 -23.32
N SER A 137 17.25 -23.15 -24.43
CA SER A 137 18.30 -22.31 -25.00
C SER A 137 17.76 -21.36 -26.06
N VAL A 138 17.97 -20.06 -25.82
CA VAL A 138 17.58 -19.00 -26.77
C VAL A 138 18.36 -19.14 -28.07
N VAL A 139 19.69 -19.34 -27.98
CA VAL A 139 20.57 -19.43 -29.16
C VAL A 139 20.25 -20.65 -30.02
N LEU A 140 20.05 -21.84 -29.43
CA LEU A 140 19.72 -23.06 -30.18
C LEU A 140 18.38 -22.95 -30.90
N SER A 141 17.36 -22.44 -30.19
CA SER A 141 16.02 -22.28 -30.74
C SER A 141 15.98 -21.21 -31.84
N ARG A 142 16.71 -20.09 -31.70
CA ARG A 142 16.83 -19.08 -32.76
C ARG A 142 17.58 -19.62 -33.97
N MET A 143 18.68 -20.34 -33.74
CA MET A 143 19.46 -20.93 -34.81
C MET A 143 18.67 -21.95 -35.64
N ASP A 144 17.96 -22.90 -35.02
CA ASP A 144 17.10 -23.83 -35.75
C ASP A 144 16.07 -23.10 -36.62
N ARG A 145 15.45 -22.04 -36.09
CA ARG A 145 14.47 -21.23 -36.85
C ARG A 145 15.11 -20.47 -38.02
N LEU A 146 16.31 -19.91 -37.84
CA LEU A 146 17.06 -19.26 -38.95
C LEU A 146 17.37 -20.26 -40.07
N LEU A 147 17.89 -21.44 -39.71
CA LEU A 147 18.20 -22.50 -40.66
C LEU A 147 16.93 -23.05 -41.34
N ALA A 148 15.82 -23.17 -40.61
CA ALA A 148 14.52 -23.57 -41.16
C ALA A 148 14.02 -22.57 -42.22
N MET A 149 14.06 -21.28 -41.92
CA MET A 149 13.66 -20.24 -42.87
C MET A 149 14.61 -20.18 -44.07
N TRP A 150 15.91 -20.43 -43.88
CA TRP A 150 16.85 -20.53 -44.98
C TRP A 150 16.49 -21.66 -45.95
N LEU A 151 16.18 -22.85 -45.44
CA LEU A 151 15.78 -24.00 -46.26
C LEU A 151 14.53 -23.70 -47.12
N GLU A 152 13.61 -22.87 -46.63
CA GLU A 152 12.36 -22.55 -47.34
C GLU A 152 12.47 -21.33 -48.27
N GLN A 153 13.13 -20.25 -47.84
CA GLN A 153 13.04 -18.93 -48.48
C GLN A 153 14.27 -18.55 -49.29
N LYS A 154 15.46 -19.05 -48.92
CA LYS A 154 16.76 -18.73 -49.56
C LYS A 154 17.03 -17.22 -49.74
N ASP A 155 16.49 -16.40 -48.83
CA ASP A 155 16.61 -14.93 -48.86
C ASP A 155 17.27 -14.43 -47.56
N VAL A 156 18.55 -14.07 -47.66
CA VAL A 156 19.34 -13.58 -46.53
C VAL A 156 18.76 -12.28 -45.96
N ALA A 157 18.22 -11.38 -46.80
CA ALA A 157 17.67 -10.12 -46.34
C ALA A 157 16.42 -10.35 -45.48
N ARG A 158 15.56 -11.28 -45.89
CA ARG A 158 14.36 -11.66 -45.11
C ARG A 158 14.73 -12.31 -43.77
N ILE A 159 15.73 -13.18 -43.76
CA ILE A 159 16.19 -13.86 -42.54
C ILE A 159 16.84 -12.87 -41.57
N SER A 160 17.69 -11.96 -42.07
CA SER A 160 18.29 -10.90 -41.26
C SER A 160 17.23 -9.98 -40.65
N ASN A 161 16.22 -9.57 -41.42
CA ASN A 161 15.09 -8.79 -40.91
C ASN A 161 14.30 -9.53 -39.83
N TRP A 162 14.05 -10.83 -40.00
CA TRP A 162 13.41 -11.64 -38.97
C TRP A 162 14.27 -11.78 -37.72
N ALA A 163 15.59 -11.97 -37.87
CA ALA A 163 16.53 -12.08 -36.78
C ALA A 163 16.52 -10.81 -35.92
N GLY A 164 16.56 -9.63 -36.55
CA GLY A 164 16.45 -8.34 -35.87
C GLY A 164 15.10 -8.16 -35.15
N ALA A 165 13.99 -8.58 -35.78
CA ALA A 165 12.69 -8.53 -35.13
C ALA A 165 12.59 -9.45 -33.90
N GLU A 166 13.26 -10.62 -33.92
CA GLU A 166 13.31 -11.52 -32.78
C GLU A 166 14.18 -10.96 -31.65
N SER A 167 15.32 -10.34 -31.95
CA SER A 167 16.16 -9.63 -30.98
C SER A 167 15.40 -8.52 -30.23
N ALA A 168 14.61 -7.74 -30.96
CA ALA A 168 13.75 -6.70 -30.36
C ALA A 168 12.71 -7.29 -29.41
N ARG A 169 12.14 -8.47 -29.72
CA ARG A 169 11.21 -9.19 -28.82
C ARG A 169 11.92 -9.68 -27.57
N ASP A 170 13.11 -10.25 -27.69
CA ASP A 170 13.90 -10.72 -26.55
C ASP A 170 14.21 -9.57 -25.58
N THR A 171 14.60 -8.42 -26.12
CA THR A 171 14.83 -7.19 -25.34
C THR A 171 13.57 -6.73 -24.60
N SER A 172 12.42 -6.70 -25.28
CA SER A 172 11.14 -6.31 -24.68
C SER A 172 10.65 -7.30 -23.61
N SER A 173 10.83 -8.59 -23.87
CA SER A 173 10.50 -9.65 -22.90
C SER A 173 11.38 -9.56 -21.66
N SER A 174 12.68 -9.31 -21.85
CA SER A 174 13.65 -9.09 -20.77
C SER A 174 13.20 -7.94 -19.87
N ASP A 175 12.94 -6.75 -20.41
CA ASP A 175 12.51 -5.60 -19.60
C ASP A 175 11.20 -5.88 -18.86
N SER A 176 10.23 -6.52 -19.53
CA SER A 176 8.97 -6.94 -18.92
C SER A 176 9.18 -7.88 -17.72
N SER A 177 10.14 -8.81 -17.83
CA SER A 177 10.47 -9.75 -16.75
C SER A 177 11.03 -9.09 -15.49
N TYR A 178 11.61 -7.88 -15.60
CA TYR A 178 12.13 -7.09 -14.47
C TYR A 178 11.11 -6.11 -13.89
N ALA A 179 9.97 -5.88 -14.54
CA ALA A 179 8.99 -4.87 -14.14
C ALA A 179 8.51 -5.06 -12.69
N LEU A 180 8.15 -6.30 -12.31
CA LEU A 180 7.73 -6.61 -10.93
C LEU A 180 8.84 -6.30 -9.92
N SER A 181 10.08 -6.70 -10.19
CA SER A 181 11.21 -6.46 -9.28
C SER A 181 11.49 -4.96 -9.11
N ARG A 182 11.34 -4.17 -10.19
CA ARG A 182 11.48 -2.71 -10.16
C ARG A 182 10.40 -2.06 -9.28
N VAL A 183 9.16 -2.52 -9.39
CA VAL A 183 8.05 -2.07 -8.53
C VAL A 183 8.30 -2.44 -7.06
N LEU A 184 8.77 -3.66 -6.77
CA LEU A 184 9.07 -4.09 -5.40
C LEU A 184 10.23 -3.28 -4.77
N ILE A 185 11.31 -3.04 -5.52
CA ILE A 185 12.43 -2.19 -5.07
C ILE A 185 11.95 -0.77 -4.77
N TRP A 186 11.02 -0.23 -5.56
CA TRP A 186 10.42 1.07 -5.31
C TRP A 186 9.44 1.09 -4.13
N ALA A 187 8.72 -0.01 -3.89
CA ALA A 187 7.74 -0.12 -2.81
C ALA A 187 8.38 -0.23 -1.42
N ILE A 188 9.54 -0.91 -1.29
CA ILE A 188 10.19 -1.13 0.00
C ILE A 188 10.48 0.19 0.77
N PRO A 189 11.11 1.23 0.19
CA PRO A 189 11.34 2.51 0.88
C PRO A 189 10.05 3.23 1.28
N ILE A 190 9.01 3.13 0.45
CA ILE A 190 7.70 3.74 0.73
C ILE A 190 7.06 3.06 1.94
N LEU A 191 7.15 1.73 2.03
CA LEU A 191 6.71 0.99 3.22
C LEU A 191 7.51 1.37 4.46
N GLY A 192 8.83 1.53 4.34
CA GLY A 192 9.68 2.02 5.43
C GLY A 192 9.22 3.38 5.94
N PHE A 193 8.97 4.32 5.02
CA PHE A 193 8.43 5.65 5.33
C PHE A 193 7.04 5.58 5.99
N ILE A 194 6.13 4.75 5.47
CA ILE A 194 4.82 4.51 6.08
C ILE A 194 4.98 4.00 7.52
N GLY A 195 5.93 3.09 7.76
CA GLY A 195 6.24 2.60 9.10
C GLY A 195 6.75 3.68 10.03
N THR A 196 7.58 4.60 9.52
CA THR A 196 8.03 5.74 10.30
C THR A 196 6.89 6.70 10.62
N VAL A 197 6.01 7.01 9.66
CA VAL A 197 4.82 7.85 9.89
C VAL A 197 3.90 7.21 10.94
N GLN A 198 3.66 5.91 10.84
CA GLN A 198 2.85 5.18 11.81
C GLN A 198 3.48 5.19 13.21
N GLY A 199 4.79 4.92 13.31
CA GLY A 199 5.52 4.89 14.58
C GLY A 199 5.58 6.26 15.25
N LEU A 200 5.86 7.32 14.48
CA LEU A 200 5.82 8.70 14.94
C LEU A 200 4.42 9.12 15.39
N GLY A 201 3.40 8.83 14.59
CA GLY A 201 2.01 9.16 14.92
C GLY A 201 1.54 8.49 16.21
N SER A 202 1.89 7.21 16.39
CA SER A 202 1.56 6.46 17.61
C SER A 202 2.29 7.01 18.84
N ALA A 203 3.57 7.38 18.70
CA ALA A 203 4.36 7.98 19.77
C ALA A 203 3.78 9.35 20.21
N VAL A 204 3.46 10.22 19.25
CA VAL A 204 2.89 11.54 19.53
C VAL A 204 1.49 11.45 20.13
N SER A 205 0.62 10.57 19.60
CA SER A 205 -0.72 10.36 20.15
C SER A 205 -0.68 9.84 21.59
N GLY A 206 0.20 8.88 21.89
CA GLY A 206 0.40 8.36 23.25
C GLY A 206 0.82 9.45 24.24
N PHE A 207 1.71 10.36 23.82
CA PHE A 207 2.12 11.50 24.63
C PHE A 207 1.00 12.53 24.84
N SER A 208 0.24 12.85 23.79
CA SER A 208 -0.87 13.81 23.88
C SER A 208 -1.97 13.33 24.81
N ASN A 209 -2.34 12.04 24.73
CA ASN A 209 -3.33 11.43 25.63
C ASN A 209 -2.85 11.43 27.08
N PHE A 210 -1.55 11.23 27.28
CA PHE A 210 -0.93 11.26 28.60
C PHE A 210 -0.97 12.66 29.23
N LEU A 211 -0.67 13.71 28.47
CA LEU A 211 -0.75 15.10 28.93
C LEU A 211 -2.18 15.57 29.25
N ALA A 212 -3.20 14.94 28.66
CA ALA A 212 -4.60 15.23 28.96
C ALA A 212 -5.05 14.67 30.32
N GLY A 213 -4.28 13.76 30.94
CA GLY A 213 -4.50 13.26 32.29
C GLY A 213 -3.85 14.14 33.37
N ALA A 214 -4.36 14.11 34.60
CA ALA A 214 -3.73 14.75 35.75
C ALA A 214 -2.48 13.94 36.17
N ALA A 215 -1.37 14.15 35.47
CA ALA A 215 -0.17 13.32 35.58
C ALA A 215 0.79 13.77 36.69
N GLU A 216 1.24 12.82 37.51
CA GLU A 216 2.38 12.99 38.42
C GLU A 216 3.73 13.03 37.66
N LEU A 217 4.74 13.70 38.21
CA LEU A 217 6.07 13.87 37.59
C LEU A 217 6.75 12.54 37.20
N THR A 218 6.56 11.48 37.99
CA THR A 218 7.10 10.14 37.71
C THR A 218 6.52 9.54 36.43
N GLN A 219 5.24 9.79 36.17
CA GLN A 219 4.53 9.29 35.00
C GLN A 219 4.96 10.06 33.74
N ILE A 220 5.32 11.35 33.85
CA ILE A 220 5.84 12.15 32.73
C ILE A 220 7.15 11.55 32.21
N LYS A 221 8.05 11.11 33.11
CA LYS A 221 9.31 10.45 32.73
C LYS A 221 9.06 9.17 31.93
N GLU A 222 8.07 8.38 32.32
CA GLU A 222 7.68 7.14 31.64
C GLU A 222 7.06 7.43 30.26
N ALA A 223 6.21 8.45 30.16
CA ALA A 223 5.65 8.89 28.88
C ALA A 223 6.74 9.31 27.88
N ILE A 224 7.73 10.09 28.30
CA ILE A 224 8.87 10.49 27.46
C ILE A 224 9.70 9.28 27.02
N ALA A 225 9.93 8.32 27.93
CA ALA A 225 10.65 7.08 27.60
C ALA A 225 9.91 6.27 26.53
N ASN A 226 8.59 6.13 26.65
CA ASN A 226 7.75 5.43 25.67
C ASN A 226 7.75 6.13 24.29
N VAL A 227 7.68 7.46 24.27
CA VAL A 227 7.80 8.23 23.02
C VAL A 227 9.15 8.00 22.35
N THR A 228 10.23 8.02 23.12
CA THR A 228 11.60 7.81 22.63
C THR A 228 11.76 6.40 22.05
N ILE A 229 11.18 5.39 22.68
CA ILE A 229 11.15 4.01 22.17
C ILE A 229 10.35 3.95 20.86
N GLY A 230 9.16 4.55 20.80
CA GLY A 230 8.33 4.61 19.60
C GLY A 230 9.03 5.29 18.42
N LEU A 231 9.77 6.37 18.70
CA LEU A 231 10.62 7.04 17.71
C LEU A 231 11.75 6.12 17.20
N GLY A 232 12.40 5.38 18.09
CA GLY A 232 13.43 4.40 17.70
C GLY A 232 12.87 3.29 16.80
N VAL A 233 11.69 2.76 17.14
CA VAL A 233 10.97 1.78 16.32
C VAL A 233 10.67 2.36 14.93
N ALA A 234 10.22 3.61 14.85
CA ALA A 234 9.91 4.31 13.61
C ALA A 234 11.14 4.50 12.71
N PHE A 235 12.31 4.80 13.27
CA PHE A 235 13.55 4.90 12.49
C PHE A 235 14.06 3.53 12.03
N ASP A 236 13.93 2.51 12.87
CA ASP A 236 14.36 1.14 12.56
C ASP A 236 13.63 0.57 11.33
N THR A 237 12.35 0.89 11.12
CA THR A 237 11.61 0.45 9.90
C THR A 237 12.20 1.06 8.63
N THR A 238 12.43 2.37 8.60
CA THR A 238 13.07 3.02 7.43
C THR A 238 14.50 2.55 7.23
N PHE A 239 15.25 2.35 8.32
CA PHE A 239 16.62 1.83 8.25
C PHE A 239 16.67 0.45 7.58
N LEU A 240 15.77 -0.47 7.97
CA LEU A 240 15.68 -1.80 7.37
C LEU A 240 15.36 -1.70 5.87
N ALA A 241 14.35 -0.91 5.50
CA ALA A 241 13.94 -0.72 4.11
C ALA A 241 15.10 -0.22 3.22
N LEU A 242 15.83 0.80 3.67
CA LEU A 242 16.96 1.37 2.94
C LEU A 242 18.11 0.37 2.81
N MET A 243 18.39 -0.41 3.86
CA MET A 243 19.39 -1.47 3.82
C MET A 243 19.02 -2.52 2.78
N LEU A 244 17.80 -3.06 2.83
CA LEU A 244 17.34 -4.10 1.91
C LEU A 244 17.46 -3.64 0.44
N VAL A 245 16.97 -2.44 0.14
CA VAL A 245 17.04 -1.87 -1.23
C VAL A 245 18.48 -1.69 -1.69
N THR A 246 19.34 -1.14 -0.83
CA THR A 246 20.75 -0.92 -1.17
C THR A 246 21.43 -2.24 -1.57
N PHE A 247 21.19 -3.32 -0.83
CA PHE A 247 21.79 -4.62 -1.11
C PHE A 247 21.16 -5.38 -2.28
N LEU A 248 19.91 -5.09 -2.63
CA LEU A 248 19.21 -5.77 -3.73
C LEU A 248 19.34 -5.06 -5.07
N MET A 249 19.38 -3.72 -5.06
CA MET A 249 19.39 -2.93 -6.29
C MET A 249 20.67 -3.14 -7.10
N PHE A 250 21.83 -3.23 -6.44
CA PHE A 250 23.10 -3.43 -7.14
C PHE A 250 23.17 -4.79 -7.87
N PRO A 251 22.91 -5.96 -7.23
CA PRO A 251 22.85 -7.24 -7.93
C PRO A 251 21.79 -7.28 -9.04
N LEU A 252 20.61 -6.69 -8.81
CA LEU A 252 19.53 -6.67 -9.79
C LEU A 252 19.95 -5.93 -11.08
N SER A 253 20.50 -4.72 -10.94
CA SER A 253 20.97 -3.93 -12.08
C SER A 253 22.15 -4.60 -12.80
N ALA A 254 23.09 -5.18 -12.05
CA ALA A 254 24.20 -5.92 -12.64
C ALA A 254 23.74 -7.15 -13.43
N LEU A 255 22.68 -7.81 -12.96
CA LEU A 255 22.09 -8.97 -13.63
C LEU A 255 21.33 -8.57 -14.90
N GLN A 256 20.52 -7.51 -14.84
CA GLN A 256 19.82 -6.98 -16.01
C GLN A 256 20.83 -6.62 -17.12
N ARG A 257 21.91 -5.92 -16.77
CA ARG A 257 22.98 -5.59 -17.74
C ARG A 257 23.65 -6.82 -18.35
N ARG A 258 23.90 -7.86 -17.54
CA ARG A 258 24.48 -9.12 -18.03
C ARG A 258 23.55 -9.85 -18.99
N GLU A 259 22.24 -9.78 -18.75
CA GLU A 259 21.23 -10.36 -19.62
C GLU A 259 21.11 -9.62 -20.94
N GLU A 260 21.10 -8.28 -20.92
CA GLU A 260 21.12 -7.45 -22.13
C GLU A 260 22.38 -7.75 -22.97
N ASN A 261 23.55 -7.84 -22.33
CA ASN A 261 24.79 -8.21 -23.01
C ASN A 261 24.74 -9.62 -23.62
N LEU A 262 24.10 -10.58 -22.94
CA LEU A 262 23.93 -11.94 -23.46
C LEU A 262 23.12 -11.92 -24.75
N PHE A 263 22.03 -11.16 -24.83
CA PHE A 263 21.23 -11.07 -26.06
C PHE A 263 22.02 -10.45 -27.21
N VAL A 264 22.80 -9.41 -26.94
CA VAL A 264 23.72 -8.83 -27.92
C VAL A 264 24.75 -9.85 -28.40
N GLU A 265 25.33 -10.64 -27.48
CA GLU A 265 26.29 -11.69 -27.82
C GLU A 265 25.65 -12.81 -28.65
N ILE A 266 24.39 -13.17 -28.37
CA ILE A 266 23.63 -14.12 -29.19
C ILE A 266 23.42 -13.58 -30.60
N ASP A 267 23.05 -12.31 -30.74
CA ASP A 267 22.86 -11.69 -32.05
C ASP A 267 24.16 -11.67 -32.87
N ILE A 268 25.27 -11.25 -32.26
CA ILE A 268 26.59 -11.28 -32.89
C ILE A 268 26.97 -12.71 -33.27
N TYR A 269 26.78 -13.68 -32.38
CA TYR A 269 27.11 -15.08 -32.65
C TYR A 269 26.32 -15.62 -33.85
N LEU A 270 25.01 -15.35 -33.92
CA LEU A 270 24.17 -15.79 -35.03
C LEU A 270 24.51 -15.08 -36.34
N ASP A 271 24.86 -13.79 -36.29
CA ASP A 271 25.29 -13.05 -37.47
C ASP A 271 26.61 -13.61 -38.03
N ASP A 272 27.62 -13.75 -37.18
CA ASP A 272 28.96 -14.21 -37.55
C ASP A 272 29.00 -15.70 -37.97
N ASN A 273 28.22 -16.57 -37.31
CA ASN A 273 28.33 -18.02 -37.52
C ASN A 273 27.22 -18.63 -38.38
N VAL A 274 26.12 -17.91 -38.63
CA VAL A 274 24.98 -18.39 -39.43
C VAL A 274 24.68 -17.43 -40.59
N ILE A 275 24.29 -16.19 -40.31
CA ILE A 275 23.71 -15.29 -41.31
C ILE A 275 24.74 -14.91 -42.38
N SER A 276 25.94 -14.52 -41.97
CA SER A 276 27.04 -14.14 -42.88
C SER A 276 27.59 -15.30 -43.71
N ARG A 277 27.31 -16.55 -43.32
CA ARG A 277 27.74 -17.77 -44.02
C ARG A 277 26.70 -18.30 -45.02
N PHE A 278 25.49 -17.75 -45.05
CA PHE A 278 24.54 -18.07 -46.11
C PHE A 278 25.05 -17.57 -47.46
N PRO A 279 24.89 -18.34 -48.56
CA PRO A 279 25.30 -17.89 -49.86
C PRO A 279 24.57 -16.59 -50.25
N SER A 280 25.36 -15.61 -50.70
CA SER A 280 24.84 -14.43 -51.37
C SER A 280 24.06 -14.88 -52.61
N PRO A 281 22.94 -14.24 -52.96
CA PRO A 281 22.30 -14.49 -54.25
C PRO A 281 23.35 -14.33 -55.34
N GLU A 282 23.55 -15.38 -56.14
CA GLU A 282 24.40 -15.31 -57.32
C GLU A 282 23.96 -14.07 -58.10
N SER A 283 24.88 -13.12 -58.31
CA SER A 283 24.68 -12.08 -59.30
C SER A 283 24.58 -12.82 -60.63
N LYS A 284 23.36 -13.15 -61.06
CA LYS A 284 23.11 -13.80 -62.35
C LYS A 284 23.97 -13.05 -63.38
N PRO A 285 24.98 -13.69 -64.00
CA PRO A 285 25.73 -13.02 -65.04
C PRO A 285 24.69 -12.61 -66.08
N ILE A 286 24.65 -11.32 -66.40
CA ILE A 286 23.85 -10.83 -67.52
C ILE A 286 24.46 -11.52 -68.74
N VAL A 287 23.86 -12.63 -69.18
CA VAL A 287 24.20 -13.28 -70.43
C VAL A 287 23.70 -12.35 -71.51
N ILE A 288 24.58 -11.48 -71.99
CA ILE A 288 24.32 -10.68 -73.18
C ILE A 288 24.45 -11.65 -74.36
N GLU A 289 23.35 -12.30 -74.75
CA GLU A 289 23.25 -12.90 -76.08
C GLU A 289 23.38 -11.77 -77.12
N ASN A 290 24.37 -11.88 -78.02
CA ASN A 290 24.66 -10.99 -79.14
C ASN A 290 25.39 -9.67 -78.82
N LEU A 291 26.53 -9.81 -78.13
CA LEU A 291 27.54 -8.74 -78.03
C LEU A 291 28.11 -8.34 -79.42
N GLU A 292 28.17 -9.27 -80.38
CA GLU A 292 28.74 -9.06 -81.71
C GLU A 292 27.92 -8.09 -82.59
N ASP A 293 26.60 -8.28 -82.66
CA ASP A 293 25.68 -7.39 -83.39
C ASP A 293 25.65 -5.98 -82.79
N SER A 294 25.77 -5.90 -81.46
CA SER A 294 25.79 -4.65 -80.70
C SER A 294 27.08 -3.84 -80.96
N ILE A 295 28.20 -4.54 -81.18
CA ILE A 295 29.51 -3.94 -81.46
C ILE A 295 29.63 -3.58 -82.96
N GLU A 296 29.17 -4.41 -83.90
CA GLU A 296 29.26 -4.10 -85.34
C GLU A 296 28.37 -2.92 -85.74
N ALA A 297 27.18 -2.78 -85.13
CA ALA A 297 26.31 -1.62 -85.30
C ALA A 297 26.94 -0.32 -84.74
N ALA A 298 27.78 -0.41 -83.71
CA ALA A 298 28.51 0.72 -83.16
C ALA A 298 29.74 1.09 -84.01
N PHE A 299 30.46 0.09 -84.55
CA PHE A 299 31.66 0.29 -85.36
C PHE A 299 31.37 0.92 -86.72
N ARG A 300 30.31 0.50 -87.43
CA ARG A 300 29.91 1.12 -88.71
C ARG A 300 29.42 2.55 -88.58
N ARG A 301 29.00 2.96 -87.38
CA ARG A 301 28.40 4.27 -87.13
C ARG A 301 29.42 5.37 -86.83
N TYR A 302 30.66 5.01 -86.48
CA TYR A 302 31.60 5.97 -85.87
C TYR A 302 32.99 6.10 -86.52
N ILE A 303 33.36 5.33 -87.54
CA ILE A 303 34.70 5.45 -88.16
C ILE A 303 34.60 5.76 -89.67
N PRO A 304 34.93 7.00 -90.12
CA PRO A 304 35.27 7.31 -91.50
C PRO A 304 36.80 7.25 -91.76
N ASP A 305 37.14 7.14 -93.05
CA ASP A 305 38.44 6.82 -93.68
C ASP A 305 39.75 7.46 -93.13
N PRO A 306 40.93 6.83 -93.38
CA PRO A 306 42.19 7.07 -92.69
C PRO A 306 42.97 8.35 -93.02
N ASP A 307 42.48 9.25 -93.88
CA ASP A 307 43.30 10.38 -94.39
C ASP A 307 43.11 11.71 -93.62
N ARG A 308 42.47 11.68 -92.43
CA ARG A 308 41.99 12.90 -91.76
C ARG A 308 42.52 13.14 -90.34
N TYR A 309 43.65 12.53 -89.98
CA TYR A 309 44.16 12.54 -88.60
C TYR A 309 44.71 13.90 -88.12
N ASP A 310 45.29 14.74 -88.99
CA ASP A 310 45.92 16.00 -88.55
C ASP A 310 44.92 17.10 -88.17
N GLU A 311 43.76 17.13 -88.82
CA GLU A 311 42.71 18.13 -88.55
C GLU A 311 41.88 17.76 -87.29
N VAL A 312 41.73 16.46 -87.02
CA VAL A 312 40.92 15.97 -85.88
C VAL A 312 41.72 16.02 -84.58
N PHE A 313 43.03 15.75 -84.59
CA PHE A 313 43.86 15.84 -83.38
C PHE A 313 43.93 17.27 -82.81
N THR A 314 44.09 18.27 -83.68
CA THR A 314 44.16 19.67 -83.24
C THR A 314 42.80 20.18 -82.73
N ARG A 315 41.71 19.83 -83.43
CA ARG A 315 40.35 20.24 -83.07
C ARG A 315 39.79 19.50 -81.85
N SER A 316 40.26 18.29 -81.57
CA SER A 316 39.88 17.52 -80.37
C SER A 316 40.62 17.99 -79.13
N ILE A 317 41.87 18.48 -79.25
CA ILE A 317 42.59 19.10 -78.13
C ILE A 317 41.97 20.45 -77.76
N GLU A 318 41.60 21.30 -78.72
CA GLU A 318 40.89 22.56 -78.42
C GLU A 318 39.48 22.30 -77.85
N ARG A 319 38.74 21.31 -78.38
CA ARG A 319 37.46 20.89 -77.77
C ARG A 319 37.64 20.29 -76.39
N ALA A 320 38.67 19.50 -76.14
CA ALA A 320 38.94 18.91 -74.84
C ALA A 320 39.31 20.00 -73.82
N ALA A 321 40.10 21.00 -74.21
CA ALA A 321 40.40 22.15 -73.35
C ALA A 321 39.13 22.94 -73.00
N GLY A 322 38.29 23.26 -73.99
CA GLY A 322 37.00 23.93 -73.74
C GLY A 322 36.02 23.09 -72.93
N THR A 323 35.98 21.77 -73.13
CA THR A 323 35.11 20.85 -72.39
C THR A 323 35.59 20.68 -70.95
N VAL A 324 36.90 20.66 -70.70
CA VAL A 324 37.46 20.59 -69.34
C VAL A 324 37.17 21.88 -68.57
N GLU A 325 37.33 23.04 -69.21
CA GLU A 325 37.00 24.34 -68.61
C GLU A 325 35.49 24.45 -68.31
N GLU A 326 34.64 24.03 -69.24
CA GLU A 326 33.18 23.97 -69.06
C GLU A 326 32.79 22.97 -67.96
N LYS A 327 33.40 21.78 -67.92
CA LYS A 327 33.16 20.76 -66.88
C LYS A 327 33.65 21.23 -65.51
N PHE A 328 34.79 21.92 -65.42
CA PHE A 328 35.29 22.48 -64.16
C PHE A 328 34.41 23.64 -63.68
N ALA A 329 33.99 24.55 -64.57
CA ALA A 329 33.06 25.61 -64.23
C ALA A 329 31.71 25.05 -63.78
N THR A 330 31.22 23.99 -64.44
CA THR A 330 30.00 23.27 -64.07
C THR A 330 30.18 22.52 -62.75
N LEU A 331 31.35 21.93 -62.50
CA LEU A 331 31.66 21.24 -61.25
C LEU A 331 31.71 22.22 -60.08
N ILE A 332 32.35 23.38 -60.22
CA ILE A 332 32.38 24.43 -59.20
C ILE A 332 30.97 24.94 -58.93
N LYS A 333 30.19 25.23 -59.98
CA LYS A 333 28.79 25.65 -59.84
C LYS A 333 27.93 24.59 -59.17
N ASN A 334 28.10 23.32 -59.51
CA ASN A 334 27.39 22.21 -58.89
C ASN A 334 27.83 21.99 -57.45
N TYR A 335 29.11 22.21 -57.12
CA TYR A 335 29.63 22.10 -55.76
C TYR A 335 29.10 23.23 -54.88
N GLU A 336 29.00 24.45 -55.41
CA GLU A 336 28.41 25.61 -54.74
C GLU A 336 26.89 25.41 -54.52
N VAL A 337 26.18 24.90 -55.53
CA VAL A 337 24.76 24.54 -55.41
C VAL A 337 24.57 23.39 -54.42
N ALA A 338 25.44 22.37 -54.42
CA ALA A 338 25.37 21.26 -53.48
C ALA A 338 25.67 21.68 -52.04
N LEU A 339 26.64 22.58 -51.82
CA LEU A 339 26.91 23.16 -50.50
C LEU A 339 25.74 24.03 -50.02
N ARG A 340 25.11 24.78 -50.92
CA ARG A 340 23.95 25.61 -50.61
C ARG A 340 22.69 24.76 -50.37
N ASP A 341 22.51 23.66 -51.10
CA ASP A 341 21.43 22.69 -50.90
C ASP A 341 21.68 21.85 -49.64
N LEU A 342 22.93 21.50 -49.31
CA LEU A 342 23.28 20.86 -48.05
C LEU A 342 23.00 21.79 -46.87
N GLY A 343 23.40 23.07 -46.96
CA GLY A 343 23.08 24.08 -45.95
C GLY A 343 21.58 24.35 -45.83
N GLY A 344 20.86 24.36 -46.96
CA GLY A 344 19.40 24.46 -47.02
C GLY A 344 18.72 23.26 -46.40
N ARG A 345 19.11 22.03 -46.78
CA ARG A 345 18.59 20.77 -46.23
C ARG A 345 18.94 20.60 -44.77
N LEU A 346 20.12 21.03 -44.30
CA LEU A 346 20.48 20.99 -42.89
C LEU A 346 19.64 21.99 -42.09
N SER A 347 19.42 23.20 -42.64
CA SER A 347 18.56 24.23 -42.05
C SER A 347 17.08 23.80 -42.02
N THR A 348 16.57 23.21 -43.11
CA THR A 348 15.21 22.66 -43.18
C THR A 348 15.08 21.39 -42.35
N SER A 349 16.11 20.55 -42.23
CA SER A 349 16.09 19.37 -41.36
C SER A 349 16.16 19.76 -39.88
N LEU A 350 16.95 20.78 -39.50
CA LEU A 350 16.95 21.36 -38.16
C LEU A 350 15.63 22.09 -37.85
N GLY A 351 15.06 22.78 -38.84
CA GLY A 351 13.75 23.41 -38.74
C GLY A 351 12.61 22.40 -38.59
N THR A 352 12.61 21.33 -39.38
CA THR A 352 11.59 20.27 -39.30
C THR A 352 11.76 19.39 -38.06
N VAL A 353 12.99 19.16 -37.58
CA VAL A 353 13.25 18.53 -36.27
C VAL A 353 12.80 19.45 -35.14
N GLY A 354 13.04 20.76 -35.24
CA GLY A 354 12.52 21.77 -34.32
C GLY A 354 10.99 21.80 -34.29
N ASP A 355 10.34 21.85 -35.45
CA ASP A 355 8.89 21.88 -35.60
C ASP A 355 8.25 20.56 -35.17
N SER A 356 8.86 19.42 -35.48
CA SER A 356 8.36 18.10 -35.05
C SER A 356 8.56 17.89 -33.56
N MET A 357 9.65 18.37 -32.96
CA MET A 357 9.87 18.36 -31.52
C MET A 357 8.95 19.35 -30.79
N GLU A 358 8.70 20.54 -31.36
CA GLU A 358 7.73 21.50 -30.83
C GLU A 358 6.30 20.97 -30.92
N ASN A 359 5.92 20.35 -32.04
CA ASN A 359 4.61 19.73 -32.21
C ASN A 359 4.45 18.47 -31.35
N ALA A 360 5.50 17.67 -31.17
CA ALA A 360 5.50 16.54 -30.24
C ALA A 360 5.41 17.03 -28.80
N MET A 361 6.12 18.10 -28.43
CA MET A 361 6.08 18.67 -27.09
C MET A 361 4.74 19.37 -26.82
N LYS A 362 4.11 20.00 -27.82
CA LYS A 362 2.72 20.51 -27.76
C LYS A 362 1.69 19.39 -27.67
N ARG A 363 1.88 18.27 -28.38
CA ARG A 363 1.01 17.07 -28.27
C ARG A 363 1.16 16.39 -26.93
N VAL A 364 2.37 16.17 -26.44
CA VAL A 364 2.63 15.61 -25.11
C VAL A 364 2.15 16.56 -24.02
N ALA A 365 2.35 17.87 -24.15
CA ALA A 365 1.79 18.84 -23.21
C ALA A 365 0.26 18.88 -23.27
N GLY A 366 -0.34 18.70 -24.46
CA GLY A 366 -1.78 18.57 -24.67
C GLY A 366 -2.34 17.27 -24.06
N ASP A 367 -1.72 16.13 -24.33
CA ASP A 367 -2.10 14.81 -23.83
C ASP A 367 -1.90 14.72 -22.31
N VAL A 368 -0.86 15.33 -21.74
CA VAL A 368 -0.66 15.43 -20.28
C VAL A 368 -1.72 16.34 -19.64
N ARG A 369 -2.16 17.40 -20.34
CA ARG A 369 -3.25 18.26 -19.87
C ARG A 369 -4.61 17.57 -19.96
N GLN A 370 -4.85 16.84 -21.05
CA GLN A 370 -6.09 16.13 -21.33
C GLN A 370 -6.23 14.88 -20.45
N GLN A 371 -5.17 14.11 -20.24
CA GLN A 371 -5.13 13.06 -19.22
C GLN A 371 -5.23 13.64 -17.81
N GLY A 372 -4.65 14.81 -17.56
CA GLY A 372 -4.80 15.53 -16.30
C GLY A 372 -6.26 15.91 -16.01
N GLU A 373 -6.97 16.43 -17.02
CA GLU A 373 -8.38 16.79 -16.96
C GLU A 373 -9.31 15.57 -16.87
N GLU A 374 -9.03 14.47 -17.60
CA GLU A 374 -9.77 13.20 -17.47
C GLU A 374 -9.55 12.54 -16.11
N LEU A 375 -8.31 12.56 -15.58
CA LEU A 375 -7.99 12.03 -14.25
C LEU A 375 -8.57 12.92 -13.13
N LEU A 376 -8.66 14.23 -13.36
CA LEU A 376 -9.35 15.17 -12.48
C LEU A 376 -10.88 15.01 -12.54
N ALA A 377 -11.46 14.73 -13.71
CA ALA A 377 -12.89 14.46 -13.87
C ALA A 377 -13.28 13.12 -13.23
N LEU A 378 -12.47 12.07 -13.40
CA LEU A 378 -12.64 10.80 -12.69
C LEU A 378 -12.47 10.96 -11.18
N ARG A 379 -11.49 11.76 -10.74
CA ARG A 379 -11.34 12.10 -9.31
C ARG A 379 -12.46 12.98 -8.78
N GLN A 380 -13.02 13.90 -9.57
CA GLN A 380 -14.15 14.72 -9.17
C GLN A 380 -15.44 13.89 -9.08
N GLN A 381 -15.70 12.98 -10.02
CA GLN A 381 -16.84 12.06 -9.90
C GLN A 381 -16.70 11.12 -8.69
N MET A 382 -15.51 10.56 -8.46
CA MET A 382 -15.24 9.72 -7.28
C MET A 382 -15.32 10.52 -5.98
N ALA A 383 -14.83 11.77 -5.97
CA ALA A 383 -14.89 12.65 -4.81
C ALA A 383 -16.32 13.16 -4.54
N GLU A 384 -17.13 13.45 -5.57
CA GLU A 384 -18.54 13.81 -5.39
C GLU A 384 -19.36 12.62 -4.88
N GLU A 385 -19.09 11.40 -5.36
CA GLU A 385 -19.76 10.20 -4.87
C GLU A 385 -19.35 9.86 -3.41
N GLU A 386 -18.07 10.03 -3.06
CA GLU A 386 -17.59 9.88 -1.67
C GLU A 386 -18.08 11.00 -0.75
N VAL A 387 -18.12 12.26 -1.22
CA VAL A 387 -18.63 13.39 -0.45
C VAL A 387 -20.13 13.29 -0.23
N GLU A 388 -20.90 12.80 -1.21
CA GLU A 388 -22.34 12.60 -1.04
C GLU A 388 -22.62 11.42 -0.09
N ARG A 389 -21.85 10.33 -0.17
CA ARG A 389 -21.89 9.25 0.84
C ARG A 389 -21.49 9.76 2.23
N LEU A 390 -20.49 10.63 2.33
CA LEU A 390 -20.06 11.23 3.59
C LEU A 390 -21.10 12.20 4.15
N LYS A 391 -21.78 12.98 3.31
CA LYS A 391 -22.90 13.85 3.72
C LYS A 391 -24.08 13.05 4.25
N VAL A 392 -24.45 11.94 3.58
CA VAL A 392 -25.51 11.05 4.06
C VAL A 392 -25.12 10.44 5.40
N ALA A 393 -23.87 9.97 5.55
CA ALA A 393 -23.37 9.46 6.82
C ALA A 393 -23.33 10.54 7.93
N LEU A 394 -22.95 11.77 7.60
CA LEU A 394 -22.96 12.91 8.54
C LEU A 394 -24.38 13.31 8.94
N ALA A 395 -25.35 13.24 8.01
CA ALA A 395 -26.76 13.49 8.30
C ALA A 395 -27.34 12.40 9.22
N ASP A 396 -26.97 11.13 9.00
CA ASP A 396 -27.34 10.03 9.90
C ASP A 396 -26.75 10.22 11.29
N ILE A 397 -25.46 10.57 11.40
CA ILE A 397 -24.79 10.87 12.68
C ILE A 397 -25.47 12.04 13.39
N ASN A 398 -25.80 13.12 12.66
CA ASN A 398 -26.47 14.27 13.26
C ASN A 398 -27.88 13.93 13.76
N SER A 399 -28.63 13.11 13.01
CA SER A 399 -29.96 12.63 13.42
C SER A 399 -29.89 11.71 14.66
N VAL A 400 -28.84 10.91 14.78
CA VAL A 400 -28.59 10.07 15.96
C VAL A 400 -28.19 10.93 17.15
N ALA A 401 -27.34 11.95 16.94
CA ALA A 401 -26.96 12.90 17.98
C ALA A 401 -28.16 13.70 18.51
N GLU A 402 -29.08 14.13 17.64
CA GLU A 402 -30.33 14.78 18.05
C GLU A 402 -31.24 13.85 18.85
N LYS A 403 -31.40 12.59 18.43
CA LYS A 403 -32.19 11.60 19.18
C LYS A 403 -31.60 11.34 20.57
N VAL A 404 -30.28 11.23 20.66
CA VAL A 404 -29.57 11.03 21.94
C VAL A 404 -29.71 12.27 22.82
N ALA A 405 -29.53 13.48 22.28
CA ALA A 405 -29.70 14.73 23.02
C ALA A 405 -31.14 14.89 23.56
N GLU A 406 -32.14 14.49 22.77
CA GLU A 406 -33.54 14.52 23.17
C GLU A 406 -33.84 13.49 24.28
N GLU A 407 -33.23 12.31 24.22
CA GLU A 407 -33.33 11.28 25.27
C GLU A 407 -32.66 11.75 26.57
N TYR A 408 -31.48 12.38 26.49
CA TYR A 408 -30.83 13.00 27.64
C TYR A 408 -31.69 14.11 28.26
N ARG A 409 -32.33 14.93 27.43
CA ARG A 409 -33.22 16.01 27.89
C ARG A 409 -34.45 15.47 28.62
N ARG A 410 -35.10 14.42 28.07
CA ARG A 410 -36.21 13.73 28.76
C ARG A 410 -35.78 13.09 30.08
N ASN A 411 -34.61 12.46 30.11
CA ASN A 411 -34.09 11.85 31.33
C ASN A 411 -33.76 12.92 32.38
N ALA A 412 -33.19 14.06 31.97
CA ALA A 412 -32.93 15.20 32.85
C ALA A 412 -34.23 15.80 33.41
N GLU A 413 -35.25 16.00 32.57
CA GLU A 413 -36.58 16.46 33.00
C GLU A 413 -37.25 15.46 33.96
N GLY A 414 -37.11 14.15 33.70
CA GLY A 414 -37.59 13.09 34.59
C GLY A 414 -36.90 13.10 35.96
N ILE A 415 -35.59 13.23 35.99
CA ILE A 415 -34.80 13.35 37.24
C ILE A 415 -35.16 14.63 37.99
N GLN A 416 -35.29 15.76 37.30
CA GLN A 416 -35.66 17.04 37.92
C GLN A 416 -37.06 16.97 38.55
N THR A 417 -38.02 16.36 37.85
CA THR A 417 -39.39 16.19 38.35
C THR A 417 -39.43 15.25 39.55
N ALA A 418 -38.74 14.11 39.49
CA ALA A 418 -38.64 13.18 40.62
C ALA A 418 -37.93 13.81 41.83
N THR A 419 -36.89 14.61 41.59
CA THR A 419 -36.17 15.33 42.66
C THR A 419 -37.06 16.38 43.31
N ARG A 420 -37.85 17.12 42.52
CA ARG A 420 -38.79 18.12 43.03
C ARG A 420 -39.91 17.49 43.86
N ASP A 421 -40.50 16.40 43.37
CA ASP A 421 -41.53 15.64 44.09
C ASP A 421 -40.98 15.05 45.41
N SER A 422 -39.75 14.53 45.39
CA SER A 422 -39.07 14.05 46.61
C SER A 422 -38.73 15.18 47.59
N ALA A 423 -38.39 16.37 47.12
CA ALA A 423 -38.12 17.53 47.97
C ALA A 423 -39.41 18.05 48.62
N GLU A 424 -40.52 18.08 47.88
CA GLU A 424 -41.84 18.48 48.39
C GLU A 424 -42.38 17.49 49.44
N LYS A 425 -42.23 16.18 49.19
CA LYS A 425 -42.53 15.13 50.19
C LYS A 425 -41.65 15.23 51.45
N SER A 426 -40.37 15.58 51.29
CA SER A 426 -39.46 15.81 52.42
C SER A 426 -39.85 17.04 53.24
N LEU A 427 -40.22 18.14 52.57
CA LEU A 427 -40.67 19.37 53.23
C LEU A 427 -41.98 19.18 54.00
N THR A 428 -42.93 18.44 53.42
CA THR A 428 -44.20 18.11 54.09
C THR A 428 -43.98 17.18 55.29
N ALA A 429 -43.12 16.17 55.16
CA ALA A 429 -42.74 15.31 56.29
C ALA A 429 -42.03 16.09 57.40
N ALA A 430 -41.15 17.04 57.05
CA ALA A 430 -40.47 17.91 58.02
C ALA A 430 -41.46 18.85 58.75
N ALA A 431 -42.46 19.39 58.05
CA ALA A 431 -43.50 20.21 58.64
C ALA A 431 -44.39 19.40 59.62
N GLU A 432 -44.75 18.17 59.26
CA GLU A 432 -45.49 17.25 60.14
C GLU A 432 -44.68 16.90 61.39
N LEU A 433 -43.38 16.67 61.23
CA LEU A 433 -42.47 16.41 62.36
C LEU A 433 -42.37 17.63 63.29
N ALA A 434 -42.24 18.84 62.74
CA ALA A 434 -42.20 20.08 63.52
C ALA A 434 -43.49 20.25 64.35
N LYS A 435 -44.66 19.96 63.76
CA LYS A 435 -45.95 20.00 64.46
C LYS A 435 -46.00 19.00 65.63
N ARG A 436 -45.49 17.79 65.43
CA ARG A 436 -45.39 16.78 66.52
C ARG A 436 -44.44 17.23 67.63
N VAL A 437 -43.32 17.87 67.30
CA VAL A 437 -42.38 18.41 68.29
C VAL A 437 -43.03 19.55 69.10
N GLU A 438 -43.85 20.39 68.47
CA GLU A 438 -44.62 21.44 69.15
C GLU A 438 -45.67 20.85 70.10
N GLU A 439 -46.40 19.80 69.69
CA GLU A 439 -47.33 19.08 70.57
C GLU A 439 -46.63 18.47 71.80
N VAL A 440 -45.46 17.86 71.61
CA VAL A 440 -44.64 17.33 72.71
C VAL A 440 -44.19 18.45 73.66
N THR A 441 -43.80 19.60 73.11
CA THR A 441 -43.39 20.77 73.91
C THR A 441 -44.57 21.33 74.71
N ARG A 442 -45.78 21.36 74.13
CA ARG A 442 -47.00 21.78 74.83
C ARG A 442 -47.38 20.80 75.95
N LEU A 443 -47.23 19.51 75.71
CA LEU A 443 -47.40 18.46 76.73
C LEU A 443 -46.41 18.63 77.88
N ALA A 444 -45.14 18.92 77.57
CA ALA A 444 -44.12 19.18 78.58
C ALA A 444 -44.44 20.43 79.43
N SER A 445 -44.94 21.51 78.80
CA SER A 445 -45.42 22.70 79.52
C SER A 445 -46.62 22.37 80.42
N GLY A 446 -47.56 21.56 79.95
CA GLY A 446 -48.71 21.13 80.75
C GLY A 446 -48.30 20.33 82.00
N ILE A 447 -47.26 19.50 81.90
CA ILE A 447 -46.68 18.80 83.05
C ILE A 447 -46.07 19.81 84.05
N GLN A 448 -45.39 20.84 83.55
CA GLN A 448 -44.79 21.88 84.40
C GLN A 448 -45.84 22.73 85.13
N ASP A 449 -46.97 23.02 84.49
CA ASP A 449 -48.10 23.70 85.14
C ASP A 449 -48.77 22.81 86.19
N LEU A 450 -48.88 21.51 85.93
CA LEU A 450 -49.43 20.55 86.89
C LEU A 450 -48.56 20.44 88.15
N LEU A 451 -47.22 20.47 87.99
CA LEU A 451 -46.27 20.55 89.10
C LEU A 451 -46.39 21.86 89.89
N ARG A 452 -46.65 23.00 89.22
CA ARG A 452 -46.91 24.27 89.91
C ARG A 452 -48.22 24.25 90.68
N ILE A 453 -49.25 23.60 90.15
CA ILE A 453 -50.53 23.43 90.85
C ILE A 453 -50.33 22.55 92.08
N GLU A 454 -49.58 21.44 92.00
CA GLU A 454 -49.23 20.66 93.20
C GLU A 454 -48.53 21.51 94.26
N GLN A 455 -47.49 22.28 93.87
CA GLN A 455 -46.79 23.17 94.80
C GLN A 455 -47.70 24.25 95.39
N ALA A 456 -48.63 24.79 94.61
CA ALA A 456 -49.59 25.79 95.07
C ALA A 456 -50.64 25.19 96.02
N VAL A 457 -51.09 23.96 95.77
CA VAL A 457 -51.98 23.20 96.66
C VAL A 457 -51.26 22.88 97.97
N GLU A 458 -50.00 22.44 97.90
CA GLU A 458 -49.16 22.18 99.08
C GLU A 458 -48.94 23.46 99.91
N LYS A 459 -48.72 24.60 99.23
CA LYS A 459 -48.59 25.93 99.86
C LYS A 459 -49.92 26.46 100.43
N GLY A 460 -51.04 26.14 99.80
CA GLY A 460 -52.39 26.45 100.29
C GLY A 460 -52.75 25.63 101.53
N LEU A 461 -52.41 24.34 101.54
CA LEU A 461 -52.59 23.46 102.70
C LEU A 461 -51.74 23.90 103.90
N THR A 462 -50.49 24.31 103.67
CA THR A 462 -49.64 24.90 104.72
C THR A 462 -50.11 26.29 105.15
N GLY A 463 -50.64 27.10 104.24
CA GLY A 463 -51.26 28.40 104.53
C GLY A 463 -52.50 28.30 105.42
N ILE A 464 -53.39 27.33 105.15
CA ILE A 464 -54.60 27.06 105.96
C ILE A 464 -54.23 26.61 107.38
N ALA A 465 -53.12 25.88 107.55
CA ALA A 465 -52.61 25.51 108.87
C ALA A 465 -52.06 26.71 109.68
N SER A 466 -51.82 27.86 109.04
CA SER A 466 -51.18 29.05 109.63
C SER A 466 -52.07 30.30 109.71
N ALA A 467 -53.33 30.22 109.24
CA ALA A 467 -54.23 31.37 109.20
C ALA A 467 -54.78 31.71 110.60
N THR A 468 -54.32 32.83 111.15
CA THR A 468 -54.72 33.46 112.41
C THR A 468 -56.24 33.69 112.53
N GLU A 469 -56.97 33.82 111.42
CA GLU A 469 -58.44 33.94 111.38
C GLU A 469 -59.16 32.65 111.80
N PHE A 470 -58.60 31.47 111.52
CA PHE A 470 -59.18 30.20 111.97
C PHE A 470 -58.98 29.99 113.48
N GLN A 471 -57.84 30.44 114.00
CA GLN A 471 -57.61 30.49 115.45
C GLN A 471 -58.52 31.50 116.14
N ALA A 472 -58.74 32.68 115.54
CA ALA A 472 -59.61 33.72 116.09
C ALA A 472 -61.08 33.27 116.16
N THR A 473 -61.59 32.65 115.10
CA THR A 473 -62.97 32.12 115.07
C THR A 473 -63.19 30.99 116.08
N LEU A 474 -62.21 30.09 116.27
CA LEU A 474 -62.24 29.07 117.33
C LEU A 474 -62.25 29.68 118.74
N GLN A 475 -61.52 30.77 118.94
CA GLN A 475 -61.45 31.46 120.22
C GLN A 475 -62.77 32.18 120.55
N GLU A 476 -63.41 32.80 119.55
CA GLU A 476 -64.71 33.45 119.67
C GLU A 476 -65.84 32.43 119.96
N LEU A 477 -65.81 31.27 119.29
CA LEU A 477 -66.76 30.17 119.52
C LEU A 477 -66.65 29.61 120.95
N ARG A 478 -65.43 29.56 121.49
CA ARG A 478 -65.16 29.15 122.88
C ARG A 478 -65.71 30.15 123.90
N GLN A 479 -65.66 31.44 123.58
CA GLN A 479 -66.18 32.50 124.44
C GLN A 479 -67.72 32.49 124.47
N HIS A 480 -68.37 32.20 123.34
CA HIS A 480 -69.82 32.06 123.24
C HIS A 480 -70.38 30.84 124.01
N LEU A 481 -69.60 29.76 124.12
CA LEU A 481 -70.01 28.60 124.92
C LEU A 481 -69.98 28.90 126.43
N GLN A 482 -69.03 29.68 126.92
CA GLN A 482 -68.94 30.05 128.34
C GLN A 482 -70.10 30.94 128.81
N THR A 483 -70.58 31.86 127.97
CA THR A 483 -71.73 32.72 128.30
C THR A 483 -73.04 31.93 128.33
N THR A 484 -73.16 30.94 127.45
CA THR A 484 -74.33 30.05 127.39
C THR A 484 -74.40 29.13 128.63
N ASP A 485 -73.25 28.60 129.07
CA ASP A 485 -73.17 27.73 130.25
C ASP A 485 -73.50 28.47 131.56
N ALA A 486 -73.06 29.74 131.67
CA ALA A 486 -73.39 30.61 132.79
C ALA A 486 -74.91 30.92 132.86
N PHE A 487 -75.56 31.09 131.71
CA PHE A 487 -77.00 31.32 131.61
C PHE A 487 -77.82 30.07 132.01
N CYS A 488 -77.41 28.89 131.55
CA CYS A 488 -78.05 27.62 131.92
C CYS A 488 -77.93 27.29 133.41
N SER A 489 -76.85 27.69 134.09
CA SER A 489 -76.70 27.44 135.54
C SER A 489 -77.72 28.21 136.40
N ARG A 490 -78.12 29.43 135.99
CA ARG A 490 -79.02 30.30 136.76
C ARG A 490 -80.49 29.88 136.74
N LEU A 491 -80.90 29.10 135.75
CA LEU A 491 -82.28 28.61 135.62
C LEU A 491 -82.57 27.35 136.48
N SER A 492 -81.55 26.75 137.12
CA SER A 492 -81.66 25.42 137.73
C SER A 492 -81.87 25.37 139.27
N LYS A 493 -82.20 26.47 139.96
CA LYS A 493 -82.48 26.42 141.42
C LYS A 493 -83.91 26.88 141.80
N PRO A 494 -84.68 26.11 142.60
CA PRO A 494 -86.12 26.32 142.80
C PRO A 494 -86.47 27.32 143.91
N ARG A 495 -87.61 28.02 143.77
CA ARG A 495 -88.16 29.01 144.71
C ARG A 495 -88.89 28.35 145.89
N VAL A 496 -88.69 28.87 147.11
CA VAL A 496 -89.53 28.61 148.29
C VAL A 496 -90.03 29.94 148.85
N ILE A 497 -91.35 30.04 149.03
CA ILE A 497 -92.10 31.21 149.49
C ILE A 497 -92.38 31.05 150.98
N THR A 498 -92.19 32.10 151.77
CA THR A 498 -92.77 32.18 153.13
C THR A 498 -93.13 33.63 153.45
N LEU A 499 -94.43 33.86 153.73
CA LEU A 499 -95.07 35.11 154.12
C LEU A 499 -94.85 35.40 155.61
N ARG A 500 -94.77 36.68 156.00
CA ARG A 500 -95.30 37.15 157.28
C ARG A 500 -95.56 38.67 157.31
N GLU A 501 -96.78 38.97 157.73
CA GLU A 501 -97.47 40.23 158.00
C GLU A 501 -96.94 40.99 159.25
N GLU A 502 -96.97 42.34 159.20
CA GLU A 502 -97.74 43.27 160.07
C GLU A 502 -96.80 44.02 161.06
N ILE A 503 -97.01 45.24 161.60
CA ILE A 503 -98.14 46.19 161.74
C ILE A 503 -97.56 47.61 162.00
N ARG A 504 -98.37 48.63 161.63
CA ARG A 504 -98.42 50.06 162.02
C ARG A 504 -97.40 51.04 161.47
#